data_AF-A0A6V7KED8-F1
#
_entry.id   AF-A0A6V7KED8-F1
#
_cell.length_a   1.000
_cell.length_b   1.000
_cell.length_c   1.000
_cell.angle_alpha   90.00
_cell.angle_beta   90.00
_cell.angle_gamma   90.00
#
_symmetry.space_group_name_H-M   'P 1'
#
loop_
_entity.id
_entity.type
_entity.pdbx_description
1 polymer ?
#
loop_
_entity_poly.entity_id
_entity_poly.type
_entity_poly.pdbx_seq_one_letter_code
_entity_poly.pdbx_strand_id
1 'polypeptide(L)'
;MAIVHPVPFEELLKREPELKKSDIRTLREWCNKQPHLPKPSDTDLAVFLHSNYYRMEPTKTTIENYYTLRSHLPEFFEDRDMFTNEGLRQAFNTA
;
A
#
# COMPACT_ATOMS: atom_id res chain seq x y z
N MET A 1 -4.95 17.04 -8.93
CA MET A 1 -5.20 16.32 -7.65
C MET A 1 -4.53 17.10 -6.54
N ALA A 2 -5.20 17.28 -5.38
CA ALA A 2 -4.53 17.85 -4.22
C ALA A 2 -3.35 16.94 -3.84
N ILE A 3 -2.19 17.54 -3.57
CA ILE A 3 -1.04 16.78 -3.05
C ILE A 3 -1.40 16.41 -1.62
N VAL A 4 -1.82 15.16 -1.42
CA VAL A 4 -2.01 14.61 -0.07
C VAL A 4 -0.62 14.28 0.46
N HIS A 5 -0.19 14.99 1.50
CA HIS A 5 1.04 14.65 2.18
C HIS A 5 0.82 13.41 3.04
N PRO A 6 1.62 12.33 2.85
CA PRO A 6 1.51 11.15 3.70
C PRO A 6 1.86 11.50 5.15
N VAL A 7 1.09 10.96 6.08
CA VAL A 7 1.30 11.16 7.53
C VAL A 7 2.68 10.58 7.91
N PRO A 8 3.54 11.34 8.62
CA PRO A 8 4.85 10.84 9.03
C PRO A 8 4.77 9.62 9.95
N PHE A 9 5.70 8.67 9.82
CA PHE A 9 5.73 7.44 10.62
C PHE A 9 5.74 7.70 12.14
N GLU A 10 6.48 8.70 12.61
CA GLU A 10 6.53 9.06 14.04
C GLU A 10 5.19 9.63 14.56
N GLU A 11 4.34 10.18 13.70
CA GLU A 11 2.98 10.57 14.09
C GLU A 11 2.06 9.35 14.18
N LEU A 12 2.16 8.41 13.23
CA LEU A 12 1.41 7.16 13.26
C LEU A 12 1.69 6.36 14.54
N LEU A 13 2.94 6.30 14.98
CA LEU A 13 3.32 5.64 16.23
C LEU A 13 2.70 6.28 17.49
N LYS A 14 2.39 7.57 17.46
CA LYS A 14 1.70 8.25 18.57
C LYS A 14 0.20 7.99 18.55
N ARG A 15 -0.38 7.90 17.36
CA ARG A 15 -1.82 7.72 17.14
C ARG A 15 -2.26 6.28 17.36
N GLU A 16 -1.42 5.33 16.97
CA GLU A 16 -1.73 3.91 16.91
C GLU A 16 -0.96 3.13 17.98
N PRO A 17 -1.57 2.84 19.15
CA PRO A 17 -0.87 2.19 20.27
C PRO A 17 -0.45 0.74 19.98
N GLU A 18 -1.11 0.07 19.03
CA GLU A 18 -0.78 -1.29 18.61
C GLU A 18 0.37 -1.35 17.59
N LEU A 19 0.75 -0.21 17.00
CA LEU A 19 1.83 -0.13 16.03
C LEU A 19 3.20 -0.23 16.71
N LYS A 20 3.91 -1.33 16.48
CA LYS A 20 5.23 -1.57 17.07
C LYS A 20 6.34 -1.40 16.06
N LYS A 21 7.42 -0.67 16.43
CA LYS A 21 8.64 -0.55 15.62
C LYS A 21 9.28 -1.92 15.31
N SER A 22 9.09 -2.92 16.18
CA SER A 22 9.58 -4.30 15.94
C SER A 22 8.90 -4.98 14.76
N ASP A 23 7.60 -4.75 14.59
CA ASP A 23 6.79 -5.40 13.56
C ASP A 23 7.10 -4.78 12.20
N ILE A 24 7.29 -3.45 12.17
CA ILE A 24 7.78 -2.71 11.01
C ILE A 24 9.15 -3.20 10.57
N ARG A 25 10.10 -3.38 11.52
CA ARG A 25 11.42 -3.92 11.21
C ARG A 25 11.32 -5.33 10.61
N THR A 26 10.51 -6.19 11.22
CA THR A 26 10.29 -7.57 10.75
C THR A 26 9.72 -7.59 9.33
N LEU A 27 8.71 -6.75 9.05
CA LEU A 27 8.15 -6.62 7.71
C LEU A 27 9.16 -6.08 6.70
N ARG A 28 9.94 -5.06 7.07
CA ARG A 28 10.97 -4.49 6.19
C ARG A 28 12.01 -5.54 5.81
N GLU A 29 12.49 -6.31 6.78
CA GLU A 29 13.41 -7.42 6.54
C GLU A 29 12.81 -8.50 5.64
N TRP A 30 11.53 -8.81 5.83
CA TRP A 30 10.81 -9.74 4.96
C TRP A 30 10.66 -9.21 3.53
N CYS A 31 10.24 -7.95 3.33
CA CYS A 31 10.15 -7.31 2.02
C CYS A 31 11.50 -7.29 1.30
N ASN A 32 12.59 -6.98 2.02
CA ASN A 32 13.94 -6.98 1.44
C ASN A 32 14.41 -8.37 0.95
N LYS A 33 13.80 -9.45 1.44
CA LYS A 33 14.08 -10.82 0.96
C LYS A 33 13.27 -11.19 -0.28
N GLN A 34 12.25 -10.43 -0.63
CA GLN A 34 11.43 -10.67 -1.83
C GLN A 34 11.99 -9.85 -2.99
N PRO A 35 12.55 -10.48 -4.05
CA PRO A 35 13.19 -9.76 -5.14
C PRO A 35 12.22 -9.00 -6.04
N HIS A 36 10.95 -9.42 -6.10
CA HIS A 36 9.90 -8.80 -6.91
C HIS A 36 9.17 -7.66 -6.20
N LEU A 37 9.29 -7.56 -4.87
CA LEU A 37 8.67 -6.47 -4.13
C LEU A 37 9.54 -5.21 -4.17
N PRO A 38 8.93 -4.02 -4.26
CA PRO A 38 9.64 -2.78 -4.04
C PRO A 38 10.04 -2.65 -2.55
N LYS A 39 10.79 -1.59 -2.23
CA LYS A 39 11.17 -1.25 -0.86
C LYS A 39 10.19 -0.22 -0.28
N PRO A 40 9.11 -0.65 0.39
CA PRO A 40 8.13 0.26 0.99
C PRO A 40 8.77 1.10 2.10
N SER A 41 8.24 2.31 2.29
CA SER A 41 8.61 3.14 3.43
C SER A 41 8.01 2.61 4.73
N ASP A 42 8.52 3.08 5.88
CA ASP A 42 7.97 2.71 7.18
C ASP A 42 6.53 3.19 7.37
N THR A 43 6.19 4.34 6.77
CA THR A 43 4.81 4.82 6.73
C THR A 43 3.91 3.86 5.97
N ASP A 44 4.35 3.37 4.80
CA ASP A 44 3.56 2.41 4.01
C ASP A 44 3.37 1.10 4.78
N LEU A 45 4.44 0.57 5.37
CA LEU A 45 4.39 -0.65 6.19
C LEU A 45 3.45 -0.50 7.39
N ALA A 46 3.42 0.68 8.03
CA ALA A 46 2.50 0.98 9.12
C ALA A 46 1.04 0.99 8.65
N VAL A 47 0.77 1.57 7.48
CA VAL A 47 -0.57 1.57 6.88
C VAL A 47 -1.01 0.13 6.55
N PHE A 48 -0.14 -0.68 5.95
CA PHE A 48 -0.44 -2.08 5.66
C PHE A 48 -0.75 -2.89 6.92
N LEU A 49 0.02 -2.71 7.99
CA LEU A 49 -0.24 -3.36 9.28
C LEU A 49 -1.58 -2.91 9.86
N HIS A 50 -1.83 -1.61 9.90
CA HIS A 50 -3.07 -1.05 10.43
C HIS A 50 -4.28 -1.61 9.67
N SER A 51 -4.25 -1.65 8.33
CA SER A 51 -5.30 -2.24 7.49
C SER A 51 -5.55 -3.73 7.75
N ASN A 52 -4.58 -4.42 8.36
CA ASN A 52 -4.64 -5.85 8.68
C ASN A 52 -4.80 -6.13 10.17
N TYR A 53 -5.16 -5.12 10.97
CA TYR A 53 -5.33 -5.22 12.42
C TYR A 53 -4.04 -5.74 13.09
N TYR A 54 -2.89 -5.27 12.61
CA TYR A 54 -1.55 -5.59 13.11
C TYR A 54 -1.17 -7.08 13.03
N ARG A 55 -1.90 -7.86 12.21
CA ARG A 55 -1.60 -9.28 11.98
C ARG A 55 -0.56 -9.44 10.89
N MET A 56 0.57 -10.06 11.23
CA MET A 56 1.73 -10.18 10.36
C MET A 56 1.45 -10.91 9.04
N GLU A 57 0.89 -12.12 9.08
CA GLU A 57 0.67 -12.92 7.86
C GLU A 57 -0.35 -12.30 6.89
N PRO A 58 -1.54 -11.82 7.34
CA PRO A 58 -2.45 -11.08 6.46
C PRO A 58 -1.83 -9.83 5.84
N THR A 59 -0.95 -9.14 6.59
CA THR A 59 -0.22 -7.97 6.09
C THR A 59 0.68 -8.34 4.92
N LYS A 60 1.46 -9.43 5.02
CA LYS A 60 2.31 -9.92 3.93
C LYS A 60 1.49 -10.24 2.67
N THR A 61 0.37 -10.96 2.82
CA THR A 61 -0.54 -11.26 1.71
C THR A 61 -1.10 -9.99 1.07
N THR A 62 -1.44 -8.98 1.89
CA THR A 62 -1.93 -7.70 1.38
C THR A 62 -0.85 -6.97 0.59
N ILE A 63 0.39 -6.95 1.08
CA ILE A 63 1.53 -6.32 0.40
C ILE A 63 1.77 -6.98 -0.97
N GLU A 64 1.83 -8.31 -1.02
CA GLU A 64 1.99 -9.08 -2.26
C GLU A 64 0.89 -8.75 -3.27
N ASN A 65 -0.38 -8.84 -2.84
CA ASN A 65 -1.52 -8.57 -3.70
C ASN A 65 -1.54 -7.11 -4.17
N TYR A 66 -1.21 -6.16 -3.30
CA TYR A 66 -1.19 -4.74 -3.64
C TYR A 66 -0.21 -4.44 -4.77
N TYR A 67 1.04 -4.91 -4.65
CA TYR A 67 2.05 -4.66 -5.69
C TYR A 67 1.83 -5.50 -6.94
N THR A 68 1.33 -6.74 -6.80
CA THR A 68 0.97 -7.60 -7.93
C THR A 68 -0.15 -6.98 -8.76
N LEU A 69 -1.27 -6.60 -8.13
CA LEU A 69 -2.41 -6.02 -8.87
C LEU A 69 -2.02 -4.72 -9.57
N ARG A 70 -1.26 -3.84 -8.90
CA ARG A 70 -0.86 -2.56 -9.49
C ARG A 70 0.12 -2.69 -10.65
N SER A 71 0.94 -3.74 -10.66
CA SER A 71 1.85 -4.03 -11.78
C SER A 71 1.14 -4.71 -12.95
N HIS A 72 0.12 -5.52 -12.69
CA HIS A 72 -0.61 -6.24 -13.73
C HIS A 72 -1.75 -5.44 -14.37
N LEU A 73 -2.21 -4.38 -13.70
CA LEU A 73 -3.38 -3.59 -14.10
C LEU A 73 -3.03 -2.09 -14.29
N PRO A 74 -2.03 -1.75 -15.12
CA PRO A 74 -1.58 -0.37 -15.30
C PRO A 74 -2.69 0.57 -15.79
N GLU A 75 -3.66 0.06 -16.55
CA GLU A 75 -4.83 0.80 -17.04
C GLU A 75 -5.69 1.37 -15.92
N PHE A 76 -5.62 0.81 -14.71
CA PHE A 76 -6.35 1.33 -13.56
C PHE A 76 -5.48 2.18 -12.61
N PHE A 77 -4.15 2.00 -12.63
CA PHE A 77 -3.29 2.49 -11.55
C PHE A 77 -2.21 3.50 -11.95
N GLU A 78 -1.84 3.61 -13.22
CA GLU A 78 -0.85 4.56 -13.75
C GLU A 78 -1.50 5.87 -14.25
N ASP A 79 -2.26 5.84 -15.36
CA ASP A 79 -2.97 7.01 -15.88
C ASP A 79 -4.42 7.02 -15.39
N ARG A 80 -4.66 7.77 -14.30
CA ARG A 80 -5.97 7.86 -13.64
C ARG A 80 -6.83 9.03 -14.13
N ASP A 81 -6.60 9.51 -15.35
CA ASP A 81 -7.47 10.50 -15.96
C ASP A 81 -8.63 9.81 -16.70
N MET A 82 -9.86 10.03 -16.20
CA MET A 82 -11.09 9.46 -16.77
C MET A 82 -11.46 9.98 -18.16
N PHE A 83 -10.87 11.10 -18.59
CA PHE A 83 -11.16 11.69 -19.90
C PHE A 83 -10.26 11.11 -20.99
N THR A 84 -9.04 10.68 -20.64
CA THR A 84 -8.07 10.10 -21.55
C THR A 84 -8.06 8.57 -21.51
N ASN A 85 -8.35 7.96 -20.36
CA ASN A 85 -8.29 6.52 -20.17
C ASN A 85 -9.67 5.87 -20.40
N GLU A 86 -9.81 5.19 -21.54
CA GLU A 86 -11.08 4.55 -21.94
C GLU A 86 -11.50 3.39 -21.03
N GLY A 87 -10.53 2.61 -20.53
CA GLY A 87 -10.80 1.48 -19.62
C GLY A 87 -11.38 1.96 -18.28
N LEU A 88 -10.80 3.02 -17.71
CA LEU A 88 -11.35 3.67 -16.52
C LEU A 88 -12.74 4.25 -16.78
N ARG A 89 -12.92 4.98 -17.89
CA ARG A 89 -14.23 5.55 -18.26
C ARG A 89 -15.31 4.47 -18.36
N GLN A 90 -15.00 3.31 -18.95
CA GLN A 90 -15.94 2.20 -19.06
C GLN A 90 -16.30 1.61 -17.70
N ALA A 91 -15.31 1.42 -16.81
CA ALA A 91 -15.55 0.88 -15.46
C ALA A 91 -16.51 1.76 -14.63
N PHE A 92 -16.44 3.09 -14.78
CA PHE A 92 -17.36 4.02 -14.11
C PHE A 92 -18.74 4.11 -14.75
N ASN A 93 -18.93 3.62 -15.99
CA ASN A 93 -20.20 3.65 -16.70
C ASN A 93 -21.06 2.39 -16.49
N THR A 94 -20.63 1.45 -15.66
CA THR A 94 -21.40 0.26 -15.30
C THR A 94 -22.45 0.63 -14.24
N ALA A 95 -23.71 0.74 -14.67
CA ALA A 95 -24.90 0.87 -13.83
C ALA A 95 -25.58 -0.48 -13.62
#